data_AF-A0A4Q0P5L7-F1
#
_entry.id   AF-A0A4Q0P5L7-F1
#
_cell.length_a   1.000
_cell.length_b   1.000
_cell.length_c   1.000
_cell.angle_alpha   90.00
_cell.angle_beta   90.00
_cell.angle_gamma   90.00
#
_symmetry.space_group_name_H-M   'P 1'
#
loop_
_entity.id
_entity.type
_entity.pdbx_description
1 polymer ?
#
loop_
_entity_poly.entity_id
_entity_poly.type
_entity_poly.pdbx_seq_one_letter_code
_entity_poly.pdbx_strand_id
1 'polypeptide(L)' 'MDRAVTNIEGISDGGVALIAYGKLQLEDVSKRGGLEIENGLLRYCELDTLALVMILEYFREVIKPLNR' A
#
# COMPACT_ATOMS: atom_id res chain seq x y z
N MET A 1 7.98 19.06 10.97
CA MET A 1 7.82 17.91 10.05
C MET A 1 6.38 17.36 10.09
N ASP A 2 5.42 18.05 10.72
CA ASP A 2 4.08 17.49 10.98
C ASP A 2 3.04 17.76 9.88
N ARG A 3 3.36 18.59 8.89
CA ARG A 3 2.42 18.97 7.82
C ARG A 3 2.38 17.99 6.65
N ALA A 4 3.36 17.10 6.57
CA ALA A 4 3.46 16.15 5.47
C ALA A 4 2.56 14.92 5.65
N VAL A 5 1.98 14.68 6.83
CA VAL A 5 1.19 13.45 7.11
C VAL A 5 -0.29 13.71 7.35
N THR A 6 -0.64 14.91 7.83
CA THR A 6 -2.05 15.26 8.06
C THR A 6 -2.83 15.60 6.78
N ASN A 7 -2.16 15.67 5.63
CA ASN A 7 -2.75 16.04 4.34
C ASN A 7 -2.33 15.12 3.18
N ILE A 8 -1.77 13.94 3.47
CA ILE A 8 -1.54 12.95 2.42
C ILE A 8 -2.91 12.42 2.03
N GLU A 9 -3.27 12.56 0.77
CA GLU A 9 -4.40 11.87 0.15
C GLU A 9 -4.15 10.34 0.17
N GLY A 10 -4.30 9.72 1.35
CA GLY A 10 -4.17 8.27 1.55
C GLY A 10 -2.77 7.67 1.31
N ILE A 11 -2.55 6.44 1.79
CA ILE A 11 -1.36 5.66 1.45
C ILE A 11 -1.59 5.08 0.06
N SER A 12 -0.98 5.68 -0.96
CA SER A 12 -1.22 5.38 -2.38
C SER A 12 0.05 5.05 -3.17
N ASP A 13 1.22 5.09 -2.54
CA ASP A 13 2.49 4.62 -3.09
C ASP A 13 3.39 4.00 -2.01
N GLY A 14 4.33 3.13 -2.43
CA GLY A 14 5.20 2.36 -1.53
C GLY A 14 6.15 3.21 -0.68
N GLY A 15 6.60 4.37 -1.15
CA GLY A 15 7.40 5.33 -0.40
C GLY A 15 6.60 5.99 0.74
N VAL A 16 5.35 6.39 0.46
CA VAL A 16 4.44 6.87 1.50
C VAL A 16 4.11 5.77 2.51
N ALA A 17 3.88 4.54 2.04
CA ALA A 17 3.65 3.38 2.91
C ALA A 17 4.84 3.14 3.86
N LEU A 18 6.08 3.23 3.34
CA LEU A 18 7.29 3.08 4.13
C LEU A 18 7.42 4.15 5.22
N ILE A 19 7.15 5.41 4.87
CA ILE A 19 7.18 6.52 5.83
C ILE A 19 6.09 6.34 6.90
N ALA A 20 4.87 5.96 6.50
CA ALA A 20 3.76 5.74 7.43
C ALA A 20 4.05 4.58 8.39
N TYR A 21 4.64 3.49 7.90
CA TYR A 21 5.08 2.38 8.74
C TYR A 21 6.19 2.79 9.71
N GLY A 22 7.17 3.57 9.26
CA GLY A 22 8.23 4.11 10.13
C GLY A 22 7.65 4.98 11.26
N LYS A 23 6.65 5.80 10.95
CA LYS A 23 5.92 6.62 11.94
C LYS A 23 5.24 5.77 13.00
N LEU A 24 4.59 4.68 12.59
CA LEU A 24 3.93 3.75 13.52
C LEU A 24 4.91 3.08 14.51
N GLN A 25 6.15 2.82 14.09
CA GLN A 25 7.15 2.11 14.89
C GLN A 25 8.01 3.02 15.78
N LEU A 26 8.27 4.26 15.34
CA LEU A 26 9.29 5.13 15.93
C LEU A 26 8.73 6.38 16.63
N GLU A 27 7.52 6.81 16.28
CA GLU A 27 6.88 7.99 16.89
C GLU A 27 5.84 7.54 17.94
N ASP A 28 5.65 8.35 18.99
CA ASP A 28 4.57 8.13 19.96
C ASP A 28 3.24 8.61 19.34
N VAL A 29 2.62 7.70 18.57
CA VAL A 29 1.36 7.95 17.89
C VAL A 29 0.18 7.68 18.82
N SER A 30 -0.76 8.63 18.87
CA SER A 30 -2.02 8.41 19.59
C SER A 30 -2.72 7.15 19.08
N LYS A 31 -3.42 6.42 19.95
CA LYS A 31 -4.16 5.18 19.58
C LYS A 31 -5.03 5.36 18.33
N ARG A 32 -5.72 6.51 18.21
CA ARG A 32 -6.57 6.81 17.05
C ARG A 32 -5.74 7.00 15.77
N GLY A 33 -4.67 7.79 15.83
CA GLY A 33 -3.79 8.00 14.68
C GLY A 33 -3.06 6.73 14.24
N GLY A 34 -2.65 5.89 15.19
CA GLY A 34 -2.05 4.58 14.90
C GLY A 34 -3.01 3.66 14.14
N LEU A 35 -4.28 3.59 14.57
CA LEU A 35 -5.32 2.82 13.88
C LEU A 35 -5.61 3.36 12.46
N GLU A 36 -5.56 4.68 12.26
CA GLU A 36 -5.73 5.29 10.93
C GLU A 36 -4.58 4.91 9.99
N ILE A 37 -3.34 4.92 10.49
CA ILE A 37 -2.16 4.48 9.73
C ILE A 37 -2.24 2.99 9.40
N GLU A 38 -2.59 2.14 10.38
CA GLU A 38 -2.73 0.69 10.20
C GLU A 38 -3.78 0.36 9.12
N ASN A 39 -4.96 0.98 9.20
CA ASN A 39 -6.01 0.79 8.20
C ASN A 39 -5.57 1.25 6.80
N GLY A 40 -4.84 2.36 6.70
CA GLY A 40 -4.28 2.83 5.44
C GLY A 40 -3.27 1.84 4.84
N LEU A 41 -2.38 1.29 5.67
CA LEU A 41 -1.39 0.30 5.26
C LEU A 41 -2.04 -1.00 4.78
N LEU A 42 -3.07 -1.49 5.49
CA LEU A 42 -3.81 -2.68 5.09
C LEU A 42 -4.48 -2.50 3.72
N ARG A 43 -5.13 -1.36 3.50
CA ARG A 43 -5.77 -1.05 2.21
C ARG A 43 -4.75 -0.93 1.08
N TYR A 44 -3.58 -0.36 1.35
CA TYR A 44 -2.50 -0.29 0.38
C TYR A 44 -1.97 -1.70 0.03
N CYS A 45 -1.74 -2.57 1.02
CA CYS A 45 -1.34 -3.97 0.80
C CYS A 45 -2.37 -4.77 -0.03
N GLU A 46 -3.66 -4.56 0.20
CA GLU A 46 -4.73 -5.17 -0.60
C GLU A 46 -4.67 -4.71 -2.06
N LEU A 47 -4.47 -3.40 -2.29
CA LEU A 47 -4.37 -2.83 -3.64
C LEU A 47 -3.12 -3.33 -4.38
N ASP A 48 -1.97 -3.39 -3.71
CA ASP A 48 -0.72 -3.91 -4.28
C ASP A 48 -0.85 -5.40 -4.64
N THR A 49 -1.54 -6.18 -3.79
CA THR A 49 -1.82 -7.60 -4.08
C THR A 49 -2.73 -7.75 -5.30
N LEU A 50 -3.77 -6.91 -5.41
CA LEU A 50 -4.66 -6.91 -6.58
C LEU A 50 -3.90 -6.53 -7.86
N ALA A 51 -3.05 -5.52 -7.81
CA ALA A 51 -2.23 -5.11 -8.95
C ALA A 51 -1.29 -6.24 -9.41
N LEU A 52 -0.65 -6.95 -8.47
CA LEU A 52 0.18 -8.11 -8.76
C LEU A 52 -0.61 -9.23 -9.47
N VAL A 53 -1.82 -9.53 -8.98
CA VAL A 53 -2.70 -10.53 -9.60
C VAL A 53 -3.10 -10.12 -11.01
N MET A 54 -3.46 -8.85 -11.23
CA MET A 54 -3.79 -8.34 -12.57
C MET A 54 -2.62 -8.52 -13.56
N ILE A 55 -1.40 -8.20 -13.12
CA ILE A 55 -0.19 -8.38 -13.93
C ILE A 55 0.06 -9.87 -14.22
N LEU A 56 -0.10 -10.74 -13.23
CA LEU A 56 0.06 -12.18 -13.39
C LEU A 56 -0.95 -12.76 -14.38
N GLU A 57 -2.24 -12.40 -14.26
CA GLU A 57 -3.29 -12.86 -15.18
C GLU A 57 -3.03 -12.39 -16.61
N TYR A 58 -2.59 -11.14 -16.79
CA TYR A 58 -2.18 -10.64 -18.10
C TYR A 58 -1.05 -11.48 -18.71
N PHE A 59 0.02 -11.74 -17.96
CA PHE A 59 1.11 -12.58 -18.45
C PHE A 59 0.67 -14.01 -18.75
N ARG A 60 -0.21 -14.59 -17.91
CA ARG A 60 -0.79 -15.92 -18.15
C ARG A 60 -1.60 -15.96 -19.43
N GLU A 61 -2.24 -14.87 -19.84
CA GLU A 61 -2.98 -14.79 -21.10
C GLU A 61 -2.04 -14.63 -22.30
N VAL A 62 -1.07 -13.72 -22.22
CA VAL A 62 -0.13 -13.42 -23.31
C VAL A 62 0.83 -14.58 -23.60
N ILE A 63 1.26 -15.31 -22.56
CA ILE A 63 2.24 -16.40 -22.68
C ILE A 63 1.55 -17.75 -22.97
N LYS A 64 0.21 -17.80 -23.15
CA LYS A 64 -0.46 -19.05 -23.53
C LYS A 64 0.22 -19.62 -24.78
N PRO A 65 0.80 -20.84 -24.70
CA PRO A 65 1.42 -21.42 -25.87
C PRO A 65 0.36 -21.56 -26.97
N LEU A 66 0.68 -21.09 -28.18
CA LEU A 66 -0.08 -21.39 -29.40
C LEU A 66 0.06 -22.90 -29.69
N ASN A 67 -0.63 -23.73 -28.93
CA ASN A 67 -0.94 -25.11 -29.28
C ASN A 67 -2.44 -25.29 -29.03
N ARG A 68 -3.23 -24.67 -29.90
CA ARG A 68 -4.61 -25.00 -30.18
C ARG A 68 -4.79 -25.14 -31.68
#